data_AF-A0A8S4SRL8-F1
#
_entry.id   AF-A0A8S4SRL8-F1
#
_cell.length_a   1.000
_cell.length_b   1.000
_cell.length_c   1.000
_cell.angle_alpha   90.00
_cell.angle_beta   90.00
_cell.angle_gamma   90.00
#
_symmetry.space_group_name_H-M   'P 1'
#
loop_
_entity.id
_entity.type
_entity.pdbx_description
1 polymer ?
#
loop_
_entity_poly.entity_id
_entity_poly.type
_entity_poly.pdbx_seq_one_letter_code
_entity_poly.pdbx_strand_id
1 'polypeptide(L)'
;MVTANEVQANKDIKRRAVLDRLSSTTLSEVGVASAASGLLPAPLDVAPFSSVAANATCGQRGAEEFCRDMPGKFDLPNLNSYFHRQIYYRRGVVCDVCGGPEGSSPRQHPASMAVDGDPDTWWQSPVITENGEYQHVGLVATLPGVS
;
A
#
# COMPACT_ATOMS: atom_id res chain seq x y z
N MET A 1 0.31 17.91 18.84
CA MET A 1 1.38 17.50 19.79
C MET A 1 1.30 15.99 19.90
N VAL A 2 2.23 15.27 19.25
CA VAL A 2 2.28 13.81 19.36
C VAL A 2 2.77 13.47 20.77
N THR A 3 2.00 12.70 21.52
CA THR A 3 2.30 12.37 22.90
C THR A 3 3.45 11.35 22.96
N ALA A 4 4.25 11.37 24.03
CA ALA A 4 5.37 10.42 24.20
C ALA A 4 4.91 8.94 24.13
N ASN A 5 3.64 8.67 24.47
CA ASN A 5 3.01 7.36 24.36
C ASN A 5 2.79 6.91 22.91
N GLU A 6 2.41 7.82 22.01
CA GLU A 6 2.26 7.52 20.57
C GLU A 6 3.62 7.28 19.89
N VAL A 7 4.66 7.99 20.31
CA VAL A 7 6.04 7.78 19.82
C VAL A 7 6.57 6.41 20.25
N GLN A 8 6.31 6.01 21.50
CA GLN A 8 6.74 4.73 22.04
C GLN A 8 5.99 3.56 21.37
N ALA A 9 4.68 3.69 21.17
CA ALA A 9 3.88 2.70 20.45
C ALA A 9 4.36 2.51 19.00
N ASN A 10 4.69 3.61 18.30
CA ASN A 10 5.23 3.56 16.93
C ASN A 10 6.61 2.86 16.89
N LYS A 11 7.44 3.08 17.92
CA LYS A 11 8.75 2.42 18.06
C LYS A 11 8.63 0.92 18.31
N ASP A 12 7.64 0.50 19.09
CA ASP A 12 7.40 -0.90 19.43
C ASP A 12 6.74 -1.67 18.26
N ILE A 13 5.86 -1.03 17.49
CA ILE A 13 5.31 -1.58 16.23
C ILE A 13 6.42 -1.80 15.20
N LYS A 14 7.29 -0.80 15.00
CA LYS A 14 8.45 -0.91 14.11
C LYS A 14 9.44 -2.00 14.55
N ARG A 15 9.66 -2.17 15.86
CA ARG A 15 10.51 -3.26 16.39
C ARG A 15 9.93 -4.64 16.10
N ARG A 16 8.61 -4.82 16.22
CA ARG A 16 7.95 -6.09 15.92
C ARG A 16 8.00 -6.43 14.43
N ALA A 17 7.78 -5.45 13.56
CA ALA A 17 7.93 -5.62 12.11
C ALA A 17 9.36 -6.01 11.70
N VAL A 18 10.39 -5.49 12.39
CA VAL A 18 11.79 -5.92 12.17
C VAL A 18 11.99 -7.38 12.57
N LEU A 19 11.49 -7.80 13.73
CA LEU A 19 11.66 -9.17 14.23
C LEU A 19 10.93 -10.20 13.37
N ASP A 20 9.73 -9.89 12.89
CA ASP A 20 8.98 -10.79 12.00
C ASP A 20 9.66 -10.92 10.63
N ARG A 21 10.41 -9.90 10.16
CA ARG A 21 11.15 -9.94 8.90
C ARG A 21 12.50 -10.65 8.98
N LEU A 22 13.13 -10.65 10.14
CA LEU A 22 14.31 -11.49 10.42
C LEU A 22 13.97 -12.99 10.44
N SER A 23 12.70 -13.36 10.58
CA SER A 23 12.28 -14.76 10.44
C SER A 23 12.29 -15.27 9.00
N SER A 24 12.29 -14.36 8.01
CA SER A 24 12.25 -14.70 6.58
C SER A 24 13.64 -14.81 5.93
N THR A 25 14.72 -14.37 6.61
CA THR A 25 16.09 -14.59 6.13
C THR A 25 16.49 -16.03 6.44
N THR A 26 16.57 -16.88 5.41
CA THR A 26 17.08 -18.24 5.59
C THR A 26 18.59 -18.19 5.85
N LEU A 27 19.10 -19.07 6.72
CA LEU A 27 20.54 -19.19 7.02
C LEU A 27 21.41 -19.38 5.76
N SER A 28 20.81 -19.82 4.65
CA SER A 28 21.46 -19.98 3.35
C SER A 28 21.87 -18.65 2.69
N GLU A 29 21.20 -17.54 2.97
CA GLU A 29 21.59 -16.21 2.46
C GLU A 29 22.77 -15.60 3.24
N VAL A 30 22.94 -16.00 4.50
CA VAL A 30 24.05 -15.59 5.37
C VAL A 30 25.33 -16.40 5.07
N GLY A 31 25.18 -17.58 4.43
CA GLY A 31 26.26 -18.55 4.23
C GLY A 31 27.26 -18.28 3.09
N VAL A 32 27.07 -17.24 2.26
CA VAL A 32 27.95 -16.97 1.11
C VAL A 32 29.10 -16.00 1.44
N ALA A 33 29.20 -15.50 2.67
CA ALA A 33 30.28 -14.61 3.10
C ALA A 33 31.56 -15.35 3.57
N SER A 34 31.74 -16.63 3.20
CA SER A 34 32.98 -17.37 3.53
C SER A 34 33.89 -17.44 2.31
N ALA A 35 34.66 -16.37 2.07
CA ALA A 35 35.98 -16.37 1.39
C ALA A 35 36.55 -14.96 1.09
N ALA A 36 35.91 -13.86 1.50
CA ALA A 36 36.49 -12.52 1.39
C ALA A 36 36.12 -11.68 2.63
N SER A 37 37.10 -10.97 3.18
CA SER A 37 37.10 -10.31 4.50
C SER A 37 36.12 -9.12 4.67
N GLY A 38 34.84 -9.29 4.39
CA GLY A 38 33.81 -8.27 4.59
C GLY A 38 32.53 -8.85 5.20
N LEU A 39 32.11 -8.33 6.35
CA LEU A 39 30.79 -8.62 6.91
C LEU A 39 29.74 -7.80 6.15
N LEU A 40 28.80 -8.47 5.49
CA LEU A 40 27.63 -7.83 4.90
C LEU A 40 26.45 -7.93 5.89
N PRO A 41 25.61 -6.90 6.00
CA PRO A 41 24.39 -6.98 6.80
C PRO A 41 23.44 -8.02 6.22
N ALA A 42 22.60 -8.61 7.08
CA ALA A 42 21.51 -9.45 6.63
C ALA A 42 20.58 -8.66 5.68
N PRO A 43 19.97 -9.32 4.68
CA PRO A 43 18.96 -8.69 3.84
C PRO A 43 17.89 -8.02 4.70
N LEU A 44 17.57 -6.77 4.36
CA LEU A 44 16.55 -5.98 5.04
C LEU A 44 15.64 -5.37 3.97
N ASP A 45 14.34 -5.59 4.09
CA ASP A 45 13.39 -4.81 3.30
C ASP A 45 13.29 -3.40 3.90
N VAL A 46 13.80 -2.45 3.13
CA VAL A 46 13.91 -1.03 3.47
C VAL A 46 12.62 -0.24 3.22
N ALA A 47 11.61 -0.83 2.55
CA ALA A 47 10.39 -0.14 2.17
C ALA A 47 9.61 0.47 3.36
N PRO A 48 9.40 -0.24 4.50
CA PRO A 48 8.68 0.33 5.66
C PRO A 48 9.40 1.49 6.36
N PHE A 49 10.69 1.69 6.04
CA PHE A 49 11.48 2.79 6.58
C PHE A 49 11.51 4.00 5.65
N SER A 50 11.02 3.83 4.41
CA SER A 50 11.00 4.90 3.42
C SER A 50 9.81 5.84 3.61
N SER A 51 9.97 7.09 3.23
CA SER A 51 8.84 7.98 2.97
C SER A 51 8.45 7.88 1.51
N VAL A 52 7.19 7.56 1.21
CA VAL A 52 6.72 7.37 -0.16
C VAL A 52 5.86 8.55 -0.61
N ALA A 53 6.10 9.03 -1.82
CA ALA A 53 5.32 10.07 -2.49
C ALA A 53 4.94 9.63 -3.90
N ALA A 54 3.74 10.00 -4.35
CA ALA A 54 3.27 9.78 -5.71
C ALA A 54 3.01 11.12 -6.41
N ASN A 55 3.29 11.20 -7.71
CA ASN A 55 2.94 12.40 -8.49
C ASN A 55 1.41 12.55 -8.65
N ALA A 56 0.66 11.45 -8.59
CA ALA A 56 -0.78 11.47 -8.64
C ALA A 56 -1.36 10.34 -7.78
N THR A 57 -2.41 10.63 -7.03
CA THR A 57 -3.16 9.66 -6.21
C THR A 57 -4.64 9.84 -6.44
N CYS A 58 -5.41 8.76 -6.46
CA CYS A 58 -6.86 8.86 -6.64
C CYS A 58 -7.50 9.71 -5.53
N GLY A 59 -8.62 10.35 -5.85
CA GLY A 59 -9.36 11.20 -4.93
C GLY A 59 -8.84 12.65 -4.87
N GLN A 60 -7.66 12.96 -5.41
CA GLN A 60 -7.04 14.29 -5.31
C GLN A 60 -7.85 15.40 -6.00
N ARG A 61 -8.57 15.09 -7.08
CA ARG A 61 -9.45 16.03 -7.79
C ARG A 61 -10.94 15.83 -7.45
N GLY A 62 -11.23 15.15 -6.35
CA GLY A 62 -12.59 14.73 -5.98
C GLY A 62 -12.75 13.21 -6.08
N ALA A 63 -13.91 12.71 -5.66
CA ALA A 63 -14.18 11.27 -5.65
C ALA A 63 -14.16 10.68 -7.07
N GLU A 64 -13.49 9.54 -7.24
CA GLU A 64 -13.28 8.88 -8.54
C GLU A 64 -13.83 7.46 -8.50
N GLU A 65 -14.53 7.02 -9.54
CA GLU A 65 -14.95 5.63 -9.68
C GLU A 65 -13.84 4.80 -10.30
N PHE A 66 -13.59 3.61 -9.75
CA PHE A 66 -12.71 2.61 -10.35
C PHE A 66 -13.41 1.25 -10.41
N CYS A 67 -13.09 0.44 -11.41
CA CYS A 67 -13.63 -0.89 -11.57
C CYS A 67 -12.52 -1.91 -11.68
N ARG A 68 -12.73 -3.10 -11.10
CA ARG A 68 -11.83 -4.25 -11.19
C ARG A 68 -12.54 -5.38 -11.91
N ASP A 69 -11.84 -5.99 -12.86
CA ASP A 69 -12.33 -7.18 -13.53
C ASP A 69 -12.42 -8.33 -12.53
N MET A 70 -13.57 -9.01 -12.49
CA MET A 70 -13.67 -10.29 -11.80
C MET A 70 -13.56 -11.43 -12.81
N PRO A 71 -12.56 -12.32 -12.70
CA PRO A 71 -12.52 -13.51 -13.52
C PRO A 71 -13.66 -14.45 -13.09
N GLY A 72 -14.73 -14.47 -13.87
CA GLY A 72 -15.81 -15.44 -13.76
C GLY A 72 -17.19 -14.80 -13.92
N LYS A 73 -18.03 -15.44 -14.74
CA LYS A 73 -19.49 -15.32 -14.62
C LYS A 73 -19.87 -15.78 -13.21
N PHE A 74 -19.83 -14.90 -12.23
CA PHE A 74 -20.62 -15.12 -11.04
C PHE A 74 -22.05 -14.76 -11.44
N ASP A 75 -22.76 -15.74 -11.99
CA ASP A 75 -24.21 -15.80 -11.85
C ASP A 75 -24.48 -15.86 -10.34
N LEU A 76 -24.48 -14.70 -9.69
CA LEU A 76 -24.96 -14.54 -8.32
C LEU A 76 -26.42 -14.16 -8.40
N PRO A 77 -27.36 -15.13 -8.41
CA PRO A 77 -28.69 -14.81 -7.98
C PRO A 77 -28.54 -14.40 -6.51
N ASN A 78 -28.87 -13.13 -6.21
CA ASN A 78 -29.10 -12.66 -4.85
C ASN A 78 -27.87 -12.22 -4.01
N LEU A 79 -26.93 -11.44 -4.55
CA LEU A 79 -26.17 -10.51 -3.70
C LEU A 79 -27.04 -9.32 -3.30
N ASN A 80 -27.97 -9.59 -2.40
CA ASN A 80 -28.70 -8.56 -1.68
C ASN A 80 -27.73 -7.93 -0.65
N SER A 81 -27.22 -6.74 -0.96
CA SER A 81 -27.22 -5.58 -0.05
C SER A 81 -26.59 -5.69 1.36
N TYR A 82 -25.72 -6.65 1.70
CA TYR A 82 -25.21 -6.75 3.09
C TYR A 82 -23.74 -6.38 3.34
N PHE A 83 -22.93 -6.08 2.33
CA PHE A 83 -21.58 -5.55 2.57
C PHE A 83 -21.23 -4.43 1.58
N HIS A 84 -21.01 -3.23 2.14
CA HIS A 84 -20.64 -1.98 1.47
C HIS A 84 -21.65 -1.40 0.47
N ARG A 85 -22.44 -0.44 0.96
CA ARG A 85 -23.54 0.33 0.33
C ARG A 85 -23.17 1.11 -0.96
N GLN A 86 -22.02 0.86 -1.58
CA GLN A 86 -21.55 1.61 -2.76
C GLN A 86 -20.68 0.82 -3.75
N ILE A 87 -20.52 -0.49 -3.53
CA ILE A 87 -19.94 -1.38 -4.53
C ILE A 87 -21.07 -1.83 -5.45
N TYR A 88 -20.88 -1.73 -6.76
CA TYR A 88 -21.90 -2.17 -7.71
C TYR A 88 -21.31 -2.97 -8.87
N TYR A 89 -22.12 -3.89 -9.40
CA TYR A 89 -21.70 -4.82 -10.43
C TYR A 89 -22.18 -4.36 -11.80
N ARG A 90 -21.26 -4.32 -12.77
CA ARG A 90 -21.56 -3.97 -14.18
C ARG A 90 -20.91 -4.99 -15.08
N ARG A 91 -21.71 -5.82 -15.78
CA ARG A 91 -21.25 -6.63 -16.92
C ARG A 91 -19.94 -7.44 -16.68
N GLY A 92 -19.71 -7.98 -15.49
CA GLY A 92 -18.48 -8.73 -15.19
C GLY A 92 -17.47 -8.01 -14.31
N VAL A 93 -17.65 -6.71 -14.05
CA VAL A 93 -16.72 -5.91 -13.25
C VAL A 93 -17.36 -5.45 -11.93
N VAL A 94 -16.52 -5.31 -10.91
CA VAL A 94 -16.88 -4.76 -9.60
C VAL A 94 -16.33 -3.35 -9.50
N CYS A 95 -17.22 -2.38 -9.35
CA CYS A 95 -16.86 -0.96 -9.25
C CYS A 95 -17.03 -0.43 -7.82
N ASP A 96 -16.13 0.46 -7.42
CA ASP A 96 -16.15 1.18 -6.14
C ASP A 96 -15.65 2.62 -6.36
N VAL A 97 -15.65 3.43 -5.30
CA VAL A 97 -15.28 4.85 -5.35
C VAL A 97 -14.06 5.10 -4.47
N CYS A 98 -12.99 5.62 -5.06
CA CYS A 98 -11.89 6.21 -4.31
C CYS A 98 -12.31 7.59 -3.80
N GLY A 99 -12.20 7.78 -2.49
CA GLY A 99 -12.47 9.03 -1.80
C GLY A 99 -11.26 9.96 -1.80
N GLY A 100 -11.51 11.26 -1.86
CA GLY A 100 -10.47 12.28 -1.68
C GLY A 100 -10.01 12.44 -0.23
N PRO A 101 -9.07 13.37 0.02
CA PRO A 101 -8.56 13.65 1.37
C PRO A 101 -9.65 14.06 2.37
N GLU A 102 -10.71 14.70 1.86
CA GLU A 102 -11.89 15.12 2.62
C GLU A 102 -12.97 14.02 2.74
N GLY A 103 -12.75 12.86 2.10
CA GLY A 103 -13.66 11.72 2.08
C GLY A 103 -13.54 10.82 3.31
N SER A 104 -14.34 9.75 3.37
CA SER A 104 -14.23 8.78 4.46
C SER A 104 -12.89 8.05 4.41
N SER A 105 -12.21 7.95 5.55
CA SER A 105 -10.90 7.26 5.69
C SER A 105 -10.82 5.88 5.02
N PRO A 106 -11.85 5.01 5.03
CA PRO A 106 -11.79 3.69 4.40
C PRO A 106 -11.71 3.71 2.86
N ARG A 107 -11.93 4.86 2.22
CA ARG A 107 -11.86 5.01 0.75
C ARG A 107 -10.68 5.86 0.30
N GLN A 108 -9.82 6.26 1.23
CA GLN A 108 -8.61 7.01 0.91
C GLN A 108 -7.48 6.01 0.66
N HIS A 109 -6.69 6.26 -0.39
CA HIS A 109 -5.58 5.40 -0.78
C HIS A 109 -4.27 6.20 -0.97
N PRO A 110 -3.81 6.95 0.06
CA PRO A 110 -2.59 7.76 -0.01
C PRO A 110 -1.33 6.94 -0.25
N ALA A 111 -0.28 7.58 -0.78
CA ALA A 111 1.00 6.94 -1.09
C ALA A 111 1.68 6.28 0.13
N SER A 112 1.39 6.77 1.35
CA SER A 112 1.89 6.18 2.59
C SER A 112 1.40 4.76 2.85
N MET A 113 0.22 4.39 2.35
CA MET A 113 -0.33 3.02 2.48
C MET A 113 0.44 1.99 1.63
N ALA A 114 1.34 2.42 0.75
CA ALA A 114 2.21 1.47 0.03
C ALA A 114 3.26 0.81 0.95
N VAL A 115 3.53 1.39 2.13
CA VAL A 115 4.63 0.98 3.02
C VAL A 115 4.25 0.95 4.49
N ASP A 116 2.97 1.04 4.83
CA ASP A 116 2.52 1.04 6.22
C ASP A 116 2.52 -0.35 6.88
N GLY A 117 2.63 -1.40 6.08
CA GLY A 117 2.68 -2.79 6.53
C GLY A 117 1.30 -3.41 6.81
N ASP A 118 0.21 -2.72 6.47
CA ASP A 118 -1.15 -3.24 6.58
C ASP A 118 -1.57 -3.93 5.27
N PRO A 119 -1.82 -5.26 5.25
CA PRO A 119 -2.18 -5.98 4.04
C PRO A 119 -3.57 -5.61 3.49
N ASP A 120 -4.43 -4.96 4.28
CA ASP A 120 -5.77 -4.56 3.87
C ASP A 120 -5.81 -3.14 3.27
N THR A 121 -4.67 -2.44 3.26
CA THR A 121 -4.56 -1.10 2.69
C THR A 121 -3.65 -1.08 1.46
N TRP A 122 -3.81 -0.05 0.62
CA TRP A 122 -3.01 0.14 -0.58
C TRP A 122 -2.99 1.61 -1.01
N TRP A 123 -1.97 1.99 -1.76
CA TRP A 123 -1.98 3.20 -2.57
C TRP A 123 -2.62 2.95 -3.94
N GLN A 124 -3.34 3.94 -4.47
CA GLN A 124 -3.97 3.86 -5.78
C GLN A 124 -3.74 5.12 -6.62
N SER A 125 -3.33 4.93 -7.88
CA SER A 125 -3.28 6.01 -8.87
C SER A 125 -4.68 6.46 -9.31
N PRO A 126 -4.83 7.67 -9.87
CA PRO A 126 -6.08 8.06 -10.50
C PRO A 126 -6.45 7.12 -11.66
N VAL A 127 -7.73 7.09 -12.01
CA VAL A 127 -8.18 6.37 -13.20
C VAL A 127 -7.75 7.10 -14.48
N ILE A 128 -7.42 6.33 -15.51
CA ILE A 128 -7.10 6.90 -16.83
C ILE A 128 -8.37 7.47 -17.46
N THR A 129 -8.31 8.72 -17.87
CA THR A 129 -9.42 9.45 -18.51
C THR A 129 -9.23 9.49 -20.03
N GLU A 130 -10.31 9.78 -20.76
CA GLU A 130 -10.32 9.79 -22.23
C GLU A 130 -9.30 10.77 -22.85
N ASN A 131 -8.95 11.84 -22.12
CA ASN A 131 -7.92 12.81 -22.50
C ASN A 131 -6.46 12.30 -22.30
N GLY A 132 -6.27 11.08 -21.82
CA GLY A 132 -4.94 10.50 -21.56
C GLY A 132 -4.23 11.04 -20.33
N GLU A 133 -4.93 11.76 -19.44
CA GLU A 133 -4.33 12.11 -18.14
C GLU A 133 -3.97 10.84 -17.36
N TYR A 134 -2.87 10.92 -16.60
CA TYR A 134 -2.34 9.82 -15.78
C TYR A 134 -1.89 8.57 -16.54
N GLN A 135 -1.57 8.68 -17.83
CA GLN A 135 -0.85 7.63 -18.59
C GLN A 135 0.49 7.24 -17.95
N HIS A 136 1.13 8.19 -17.24
CA HIS A 136 2.36 7.95 -16.50
C HIS A 136 2.20 8.44 -15.06
N VAL A 137 2.40 7.53 -14.11
CA VAL A 137 2.37 7.83 -12.68
C VAL A 137 3.68 7.37 -12.07
N GLY A 138 4.29 8.24 -11.27
CA GLY A 138 5.53 7.94 -10.55
C GLY A 138 5.26 7.78 -9.06
N LEU A 139 5.83 6.72 -8.48
CA LEU A 139 5.87 6.47 -7.04
C LEU A 139 7.35 6.49 -6.61
N VAL A 140 7.71 7.36 -5.69
CA VAL A 140 9.07 7.60 -5.23
C VAL A 140 9.17 7.25 -3.75
N ALA A 141 10.03 6.30 -3.42
CA ALA A 141 10.37 5.94 -2.05
C ALA A 141 11.72 6.57 -1.67
N THR A 142 11.72 7.46 -0.66
CA THR A 142 12.93 8.11 -0.16
C THR A 142 13.38 7.42 1.12
N LEU A 143 14.59 6.88 1.12
CA LEU A 143 15.19 6.29 2.31
C LEU A 143 15.68 7.40 3.26
N PRO A 144 15.57 7.21 4.58
CA PRO A 144 16.10 8.15 5.54
C PRO A 144 17.63 8.25 5.37
N GLY A 145 18.14 9.48 5.36
CA GLY A 145 19.59 9.71 5.30
C GLY A 145 20.28 9.12 6.54
N VAL A 146 21.50 8.60 6.34
CA VAL A 146 22.42 8.29 7.42
C VAL A 146 23.12 9.59 7.83
N SER A 147 22.71 10.16 8.96
CA SER A 147 23.42 11.27 9.64
C SER A 147 24.42 10.74 10.65
#